data_AF-A0A7X7YQ91-F1
#
_entry.id   AF-A0A7X7YQ91-F1
#
_cell.length_a   1.000
_cell.length_b   1.000
_cell.length_c   1.000
_cell.angle_alpha   90.00
_cell.angle_beta   90.00
_cell.angle_gamma   90.00
#
_symmetry.space_group_name_H-M   'P 1'
#
loop_
_entity.id
_entity.type
_entity.pdbx_description
1 polymer ?
#
loop_
_entity_poly.entity_id
_entity_poly.type
_entity_poly.pdbx_seq_one_letter_code
_entity_poly.pdbx_strand_id
1 'polypeptide(L)'
;KILVDTGAGDKQLDRLKFYQPHKLVDIRAEISRFGYAPEDITDVILTHLHFDHCGGSTVGNEREEIVPAFPNATYWLSRLQWENYRQPCLYEKDSFFPENIEPVFEAGQLKLIDEDSELFPGFSLRLFDGHTPGQIVVIADSESGKLIFPGDVIPSRAHMSLGWLSAFDNHAALAMDEKKRLLEETTGSSCVFIFCHDAFTPFVKTPNNDL
;
A
#
# COMPACT_ATOMS: atom_id res chain seq x y z
N LYS A 1 -7.91 14.77 -0.85
CA LYS A 1 -7.91 13.74 -1.93
C LYS A 1 -6.84 12.74 -1.55
N ILE A 2 -7.23 11.49 -1.35
CA ILE A 2 -6.38 10.47 -0.75
C ILE A 2 -5.95 9.51 -1.85
N LEU A 3 -4.67 9.21 -1.89
CA LEU A 3 -4.08 8.16 -2.74
C LEU A 3 -3.60 7.03 -1.82
N VAL A 4 -3.86 5.77 -2.19
CA VAL A 4 -3.37 4.59 -1.46
C VAL A 4 -2.37 3.87 -2.35
N ASP A 5 -1.13 3.79 -1.90
CA ASP A 5 0.05 3.39 -2.65
C ASP A 5 0.30 4.20 -3.93
N THR A 6 1.47 4.01 -4.51
CA THR A 6 2.00 4.84 -5.61
C THR A 6 2.59 4.03 -6.76
N GLY A 7 2.53 2.69 -6.68
CA GLY A 7 3.09 1.81 -7.70
C GLY A 7 4.61 1.72 -7.67
N ALA A 8 5.18 1.00 -8.64
CA ALA A 8 6.61 0.73 -8.75
C ALA A 8 7.48 1.92 -9.15
N GLY A 9 6.89 2.97 -9.72
CA GLY A 9 7.66 4.04 -10.36
C GLY A 9 8.55 3.53 -11.50
N ASP A 10 9.56 4.30 -11.85
CA ASP A 10 10.46 4.07 -13.00
C ASP A 10 11.96 4.14 -12.64
N LYS A 11 12.28 4.51 -11.40
CA LYS A 11 13.67 4.75 -10.97
C LYS A 11 14.54 3.48 -10.98
N GLN A 12 13.96 2.29 -10.75
CA GLN A 12 14.71 1.05 -10.54
C GLN A 12 14.48 -0.06 -11.58
N LEU A 13 13.99 0.29 -12.77
CA LEU A 13 13.64 -0.71 -13.80
C LEU A 13 14.78 -1.66 -14.16
N ASP A 14 16.01 -1.17 -14.22
CA ASP A 14 17.19 -2.01 -14.50
C ASP A 14 17.46 -3.04 -13.39
N ARG A 15 17.23 -2.68 -12.13
CA ARG A 15 17.37 -3.58 -10.97
C ARG A 15 16.22 -4.57 -10.89
N LEU A 16 15.02 -4.15 -11.33
CA LEU A 16 13.79 -4.93 -11.28
C LEU A 16 13.54 -5.77 -12.54
N LYS A 17 14.46 -5.76 -13.52
CA LYS A 17 14.32 -6.48 -14.79
C LYS A 17 14.00 -7.98 -14.65
N PHE A 18 14.42 -8.61 -13.55
CA PHE A 18 14.11 -10.01 -13.26
C PHE A 18 12.61 -10.28 -13.17
N TYR A 19 11.84 -9.34 -12.60
CA TYR A 19 10.38 -9.42 -12.47
C TYR A 19 9.66 -9.18 -13.79
N GLN A 20 10.37 -8.73 -14.84
CA GLN A 20 9.80 -8.37 -16.15
C GLN A 20 8.57 -7.46 -16.00
N PRO A 21 8.71 -6.31 -15.32
CA PRO A 21 7.58 -5.40 -15.14
C PRO A 21 7.06 -4.96 -16.51
N HIS A 22 5.74 -5.01 -16.67
CA HIS A 22 5.07 -4.73 -17.92
C HIS A 22 3.82 -3.90 -17.66
N LYS A 23 3.40 -3.11 -18.65
CA LYS A 23 2.28 -2.16 -18.53
C LYS A 23 2.42 -1.25 -17.30
N LEU A 24 3.65 -0.85 -16.98
CA LEU A 24 3.90 0.15 -15.96
C LEU A 24 3.20 1.45 -16.32
N VAL A 25 2.60 2.06 -15.31
CA VAL A 25 1.89 3.31 -15.48
C VAL A 25 2.43 4.31 -14.47
N ASP A 26 2.68 5.53 -14.94
CA ASP A 26 2.98 6.66 -14.06
C ASP A 26 1.70 7.04 -13.32
N ILE A 27 1.69 6.87 -12.00
CA ILE A 27 0.54 7.17 -11.16
C ILE A 27 0.08 8.63 -11.31
N ARG A 28 1.00 9.57 -11.57
CA ARG A 28 0.68 10.99 -11.81
C ARG A 28 -0.11 11.18 -13.09
N ALA A 29 0.23 10.42 -14.13
CA ALA A 29 -0.52 10.41 -15.38
C ALA A 29 -1.92 9.81 -15.18
N GLU A 30 -2.05 8.75 -14.37
CA GLU A 30 -3.37 8.14 -14.11
C GLU A 30 -4.29 9.05 -13.31
N ILE A 31 -3.82 9.68 -12.23
CA ILE A 31 -4.66 10.65 -11.50
C ILE A 31 -5.07 11.85 -12.36
N SER A 32 -4.20 12.25 -13.31
CA SER A 32 -4.51 13.33 -14.27
C SER A 32 -5.68 12.96 -15.19
N ARG A 33 -5.85 11.68 -15.52
CA ARG A 33 -7.01 11.21 -16.32
C ARG A 33 -8.34 11.35 -15.57
N PHE A 34 -8.28 11.41 -14.24
CA PHE A 34 -9.43 11.71 -13.37
C PHE A 34 -9.57 13.21 -13.06
N GLY A 35 -8.72 14.07 -13.65
CA GLY A 35 -8.78 15.52 -13.50
C GLY A 35 -8.05 16.06 -12.27
N TYR A 36 -7.13 15.28 -11.69
CA TYR A 36 -6.32 15.70 -10.54
C TYR A 36 -4.87 15.93 -10.95
N ALA A 37 -4.28 17.05 -10.50
CA ALA A 37 -2.85 17.26 -10.55
C ALA A 37 -2.16 16.61 -9.33
N PRO A 38 -0.84 16.32 -9.37
CA PRO A 38 -0.12 15.83 -8.20
C PRO A 38 -0.24 16.74 -6.96
N GLU A 39 -0.34 18.05 -7.16
CA GLU A 39 -0.53 19.07 -6.12
C GLU A 39 -1.91 19.00 -5.46
N ASP A 40 -2.88 18.35 -6.10
CA ASP A 40 -4.21 18.16 -5.55
C ASP A 40 -4.27 17.06 -4.48
N ILE A 41 -3.31 16.12 -4.50
CA ILE A 41 -3.26 15.04 -3.52
C ILE A 41 -2.88 15.61 -2.16
N THR A 42 -3.72 15.34 -1.15
CA THR A 42 -3.54 15.85 0.22
C THR A 42 -2.92 14.80 1.13
N ASP A 43 -3.16 13.53 0.83
CA ASP A 43 -2.73 12.41 1.65
C ASP A 43 -2.33 11.25 0.75
N VAL A 44 -1.16 10.68 1.01
CA VAL A 44 -0.70 9.43 0.40
C VAL A 44 -0.58 8.40 1.52
N ILE A 45 -1.35 7.33 1.48
CA ILE A 45 -1.23 6.22 2.41
C ILE A 45 -0.30 5.19 1.79
N LEU A 46 0.83 4.93 2.41
CA LEU A 46 1.72 3.83 2.00
C LEU A 46 1.38 2.63 2.86
N THR A 47 0.80 1.59 2.24
CA THR A 47 0.49 0.35 2.93
C THR A 47 1.76 -0.23 3.54
N HIS A 48 2.82 -0.26 2.74
CA HIS A 48 4.15 -0.67 3.14
C HIS A 48 5.21 -0.14 2.15
N LEU A 49 6.49 -0.39 2.43
CA LEU A 49 7.60 0.23 1.68
C LEU A 49 8.23 -0.66 0.60
N HIS A 50 7.60 -1.77 0.23
CA HIS A 50 8.05 -2.51 -0.95
C HIS A 50 8.00 -1.61 -2.20
N PHE A 51 8.92 -1.84 -3.13
CA PHE A 51 9.17 -0.95 -4.26
C PHE A 51 7.95 -0.72 -5.13
N ASP A 52 7.12 -1.74 -5.30
CA ASP A 52 5.90 -1.76 -6.10
C ASP A 52 4.73 -1.02 -5.45
N HIS A 53 4.87 -0.60 -4.20
CA HIS A 53 3.89 0.20 -3.47
C HIS A 53 4.35 1.64 -3.29
N CYS A 54 5.62 1.88 -2.97
CA CYS A 54 6.15 3.22 -2.69
C CYS A 54 7.00 3.82 -3.82
N GLY A 55 7.27 3.09 -4.89
CA GLY A 55 8.15 3.52 -5.97
C GLY A 55 7.73 4.82 -6.67
N GLY A 56 6.43 5.07 -6.81
CA GLY A 56 5.91 6.33 -7.35
C GLY A 56 5.81 7.47 -6.35
N SER A 57 6.27 7.30 -5.10
CA SER A 57 6.20 8.36 -4.07
C SER A 57 7.15 9.52 -4.35
N THR A 58 8.19 9.28 -5.14
CA THR A 58 9.19 10.28 -5.54
C THR A 58 9.46 10.22 -7.03
N VAL A 59 9.93 11.34 -7.58
CA VAL A 59 10.28 11.49 -9.00
C VAL A 59 11.51 12.38 -9.18
N GLY A 60 12.22 12.22 -10.30
CA GLY A 60 13.23 13.18 -10.72
C GLY A 60 12.59 14.50 -11.17
N ASN A 61 13.07 15.62 -10.65
CA ASN A 61 12.72 16.95 -11.15
C ASN A 61 13.55 17.34 -12.39
N GLU A 62 13.39 18.57 -12.90
CA GLU A 62 14.15 19.08 -14.06
C GLU A 62 15.67 19.10 -13.85
N ARG A 63 16.14 19.03 -12.61
CA ARG A 63 17.55 19.00 -12.21
C ARG A 63 18.04 17.59 -11.88
N GLU A 64 17.23 16.57 -12.17
CA GLU A 64 17.48 15.17 -11.84
C GLU A 64 17.58 14.89 -10.33
N GLU A 65 17.10 15.81 -9.48
CA GLU A 65 17.01 15.61 -8.05
C GLU A 65 15.74 14.79 -7.76
N ILE A 66 15.84 13.78 -6.89
CA ILE A 66 14.69 12.98 -6.48
C ILE A 66 13.91 13.75 -5.42
N VAL A 67 12.66 14.09 -5.74
CA VAL A 67 11.75 14.87 -4.89
C VAL A 67 10.42 14.16 -4.70
N PRO A 68 9.62 14.48 -3.68
CA PRO A 68 8.28 13.95 -3.51
C PRO A 68 7.41 14.20 -4.75
N ALA A 69 6.73 13.16 -5.23
CA ALA A 69 5.85 13.23 -6.39
C ALA A 69 4.57 14.02 -6.11
N PHE A 70 4.14 14.08 -4.84
CA PHE A 70 2.94 14.75 -4.38
C PHE A 70 3.33 15.85 -3.36
N PRO A 71 3.69 17.06 -3.81
CA PRO A 71 4.41 18.04 -2.98
C PRO A 71 3.56 18.65 -1.85
N ASN A 72 2.23 18.57 -1.94
CA ASN A 72 1.31 19.06 -0.90
C ASN A 72 0.79 17.95 0.03
N ALA A 73 1.17 16.69 -0.22
CA ALA A 73 0.59 15.57 0.49
C ALA A 73 1.30 15.30 1.82
N THR A 74 0.55 14.86 2.82
CA THR A 74 1.12 14.11 3.95
C THR A 74 1.22 12.64 3.55
N TYR A 75 2.39 12.04 3.71
CA TYR A 75 2.60 10.62 3.47
C TYR A 75 2.47 9.89 4.79
N TRP A 76 1.52 8.96 4.86
CA TRP A 76 1.20 8.20 6.06
C TRP A 76 1.80 6.80 5.95
N LEU A 77 2.50 6.39 7.00
CA LEU A 77 3.13 5.08 7.14
C LEU A 77 3.04 4.64 8.60
N SER A 78 3.13 3.34 8.90
CA SER A 78 3.28 2.93 10.29
C SER A 78 4.71 3.16 10.79
N ARG A 79 4.86 3.45 12.09
CA ARG A 79 6.19 3.54 12.71
C ARG A 79 6.93 2.21 12.60
N LEU A 80 6.24 1.10 12.82
CA LEU A 80 6.83 -0.22 12.75
C LEU A 80 7.40 -0.53 11.36
N GLN A 81 6.71 -0.13 10.29
CA GLN A 81 7.22 -0.31 8.95
C GLN A 81 8.40 0.62 8.63
N TRP A 82 8.40 1.84 9.16
CA TRP A 82 9.55 2.74 9.05
C TRP A 82 10.80 2.18 9.73
N GLU A 83 10.65 1.62 10.92
CA GLU A 83 11.73 0.98 11.67
C GLU A 83 12.25 -0.27 10.94
N ASN A 84 11.33 -1.07 10.42
CA ASN A 84 11.65 -2.24 9.60
C ASN A 84 12.42 -1.87 8.33
N TYR A 85 11.98 -0.85 7.58
CA TYR A 85 12.72 -0.35 6.42
C TYR A 85 14.16 0.09 6.77
N ARG A 86 14.37 0.71 7.94
CA ARG A 86 15.70 1.15 8.38
C ARG A 86 16.58 0.01 8.86
N GLN A 87 15.99 -1.09 9.34
CA GLN A 87 16.70 -2.28 9.83
C GLN A 87 16.02 -3.56 9.33
N PRO A 88 16.03 -3.80 8.00
CA PRO A 88 15.24 -4.86 7.41
C PRO A 88 15.86 -6.22 7.69
N CYS A 89 15.02 -7.26 7.75
CA CYS A 89 15.54 -8.61 7.70
C CYS A 89 16.16 -8.89 6.31
N LEU A 90 16.98 -9.95 6.22
CA LEU A 90 17.67 -10.28 4.97
C LEU A 90 16.69 -10.61 3.83
N TYR A 91 15.49 -11.12 4.17
CA TYR A 91 14.49 -11.57 3.20
C TYR A 91 13.89 -10.41 2.39
N GLU A 92 13.61 -9.30 3.05
CA GLU A 92 12.86 -8.16 2.47
C GLU A 92 13.78 -6.99 2.04
N LYS A 93 15.04 -6.99 2.47
CA LYS A 93 15.98 -5.87 2.25
C LYS A 93 16.05 -5.44 0.79
N ASP A 94 16.03 -6.39 -0.14
CA ASP A 94 16.13 -6.11 -1.57
C ASP A 94 14.85 -5.53 -2.19
N SER A 95 13.75 -5.53 -1.43
CA SER A 95 12.49 -4.86 -1.80
C SER A 95 12.51 -3.36 -1.48
N PHE A 96 13.49 -2.86 -0.73
CA PHE A 96 13.58 -1.48 -0.27
C PHE A 96 14.59 -0.65 -1.06
N PHE A 97 14.17 0.58 -1.39
CA PHE A 97 14.97 1.54 -2.15
C PHE A 97 14.88 2.91 -1.47
N PRO A 98 15.97 3.42 -0.89
CA PRO A 98 15.94 4.67 -0.14
C PRO A 98 15.41 5.86 -0.94
N GLU A 99 15.72 5.94 -2.22
CA GLU A 99 15.25 6.99 -3.11
C GLU A 99 13.72 7.03 -3.28
N ASN A 100 12.98 5.98 -2.90
CA ASN A 100 11.52 5.95 -2.93
C ASN A 100 10.88 6.67 -1.73
N ILE A 101 11.60 6.84 -0.61
CA ILE A 101 10.99 7.35 0.64
C ILE A 101 11.84 8.37 1.41
N GLU A 102 13.17 8.31 1.34
CA GLU A 102 14.04 9.29 2.02
C GLU A 102 13.73 10.74 1.63
N PRO A 103 13.51 11.09 0.35
CA PRO A 103 13.17 12.47 -0.02
C PRO A 103 11.85 12.95 0.58
N VAL A 104 10.89 12.04 0.80
CA VAL A 104 9.62 12.36 1.48
C VAL A 104 9.85 12.64 2.97
N PHE A 105 10.72 11.85 3.61
CA PHE A 105 11.13 12.06 4.99
C PHE A 105 11.92 13.37 5.16
N GLU A 106 12.89 13.63 4.29
CA GLU A 106 13.73 14.83 4.29
C GLU A 106 12.93 16.12 4.03
N ALA A 107 11.90 16.04 3.19
CA ALA A 107 10.96 17.13 2.96
C ALA A 107 10.01 17.38 4.16
N GLY A 108 10.03 16.54 5.20
CA GLY A 108 9.15 16.64 6.35
C GLY A 108 7.69 16.24 6.06
N GLN A 109 7.45 15.51 4.96
CA GLN A 109 6.12 15.09 4.52
C GLN A 109 5.70 13.73 5.09
N LEU A 110 6.62 12.94 5.65
CA LEU A 110 6.33 11.63 6.24
C LEU A 110 5.76 11.78 7.67
N LYS A 111 4.58 11.23 7.91
CA LYS A 111 3.94 11.12 9.22
C LYS A 111 3.68 9.66 9.58
N LEU A 112 4.10 9.30 10.79
CA LEU A 112 4.02 7.92 11.28
C LEU A 112 2.81 7.73 12.19
N ILE A 113 2.12 6.61 12.02
CA ILE A 113 1.11 6.10 12.97
C ILE A 113 1.69 4.98 13.81
N ASP A 114 1.35 4.97 15.09
CA ASP A 114 1.84 3.99 16.08
C ASP A 114 0.86 2.83 16.30
N GLU A 115 -0.42 3.06 16.00
CA GLU A 115 -1.53 2.14 16.25
C GLU A 115 -2.65 2.34 15.22
N ASP A 116 -3.64 1.45 15.25
CA ASP A 116 -4.87 1.57 14.48
C ASP A 116 -5.48 2.97 14.66
N SER A 117 -5.73 3.65 13.55
CA SER A 117 -6.08 5.09 13.56
C SER A 117 -7.22 5.39 12.60
N GLU A 118 -8.16 6.23 13.01
CA GLU A 118 -9.13 6.85 12.10
C GLU A 118 -8.58 8.19 11.62
N LEU A 119 -8.22 8.27 10.34
CA LEU A 119 -7.60 9.47 9.78
C LEU A 119 -8.64 10.55 9.46
N PHE A 120 -9.81 10.12 8.98
CA PHE A 120 -10.98 10.95 8.71
C PHE A 120 -12.24 10.16 9.11
N PRO A 121 -13.38 10.82 9.39
CA PRO A 121 -14.62 10.10 9.66
C PRO A 121 -14.94 9.07 8.58
N GLY A 122 -14.98 7.79 8.97
CA GLY A 122 -15.21 6.67 8.06
C GLY A 122 -14.00 6.28 7.20
N PHE A 123 -12.78 6.71 7.53
CA PHE A 123 -11.55 6.31 6.85
C PHE A 123 -10.48 5.90 7.87
N SER A 124 -10.27 4.59 8.00
CA SER A 124 -9.40 3.98 9.01
C SER A 124 -8.16 3.35 8.38
N LEU A 125 -7.03 3.51 9.07
CA LEU A 125 -5.76 2.84 8.84
C LEU A 125 -5.60 1.78 9.92
N ARG A 126 -5.54 0.51 9.54
CA ARG A 126 -5.42 -0.62 10.47
C ARG A 126 -4.09 -1.30 10.23
N LEU A 127 -3.34 -1.59 11.29
CA LEU A 127 -2.03 -2.22 11.20
C LEU A 127 -2.18 -3.75 11.20
N PHE A 128 -1.49 -4.40 10.27
CA PHE A 128 -1.44 -5.85 10.11
C PHE A 128 0.01 -6.27 9.90
N ASP A 129 0.40 -7.36 10.54
CA ASP A 129 1.72 -7.96 10.39
C ASP A 129 1.70 -9.18 9.46
N GLY A 130 2.86 -9.80 9.26
CA GLY A 130 3.00 -11.05 8.53
C GLY A 130 3.65 -10.86 7.16
N HIS A 131 3.06 -10.04 6.29
CA HIS A 131 3.69 -9.68 5.02
C HIS A 131 4.93 -8.83 5.26
N THR A 132 4.73 -7.66 5.85
CA THR A 132 5.77 -6.82 6.47
C THR A 132 5.29 -6.35 7.84
N PRO A 133 6.20 -6.03 8.78
CA PRO A 133 5.83 -5.45 10.06
C PRO A 133 5.08 -4.12 9.89
N GLY A 134 3.90 -4.01 10.50
CA GLY A 134 3.09 -2.80 10.51
C GLY A 134 2.52 -2.39 9.16
N GLN A 135 2.22 -3.32 8.26
CA GLN A 135 1.52 -2.99 7.02
C GLN A 135 0.17 -2.35 7.32
N ILE A 136 -0.17 -1.27 6.60
CA ILE A 136 -1.47 -0.62 6.70
C ILE A 136 -2.47 -1.30 5.75
N VAL A 137 -3.62 -1.67 6.31
CA VAL A 137 -4.87 -1.95 5.58
C VAL A 137 -5.77 -0.72 5.69
N VAL A 138 -6.28 -0.24 4.56
CA VAL A 138 -7.23 0.88 4.53
C VAL A 138 -8.65 0.34 4.54
N ILE A 139 -9.47 0.85 5.45
CA ILE A 139 -10.91 0.56 5.52
C ILE A 139 -11.67 1.88 5.45
N ALA A 140 -12.50 2.05 4.41
CA ALA A 140 -13.28 3.26 4.18
C ALA A 140 -14.78 2.98 4.09
N ASP A 141 -15.60 3.88 4.59
CA ASP A 141 -17.05 3.88 4.41
C ASP A 141 -17.44 4.26 2.97
N SER A 142 -18.47 3.58 2.45
CA SER A 142 -19.10 3.88 1.17
C SER A 142 -20.61 3.65 1.27
N GLU A 143 -21.35 4.14 0.27
CA GLU A 143 -22.81 3.93 0.18
C GLU A 143 -23.19 2.43 0.13
N SER A 144 -22.29 1.58 -0.37
CA SER A 144 -22.51 0.13 -0.52
C SER A 144 -21.92 -0.73 0.61
N GLY A 145 -21.46 -0.10 1.70
CA GLY A 145 -20.77 -0.75 2.81
C GLY A 145 -19.30 -0.32 2.91
N LYS A 146 -18.40 -1.21 3.29
CA LYS A 146 -16.97 -0.88 3.48
C LYS A 146 -16.16 -1.14 2.21
N LEU A 147 -15.29 -0.20 1.83
CA LEU A 147 -14.20 -0.43 0.89
C LEU A 147 -12.96 -0.85 1.67
N ILE A 148 -12.30 -1.90 1.24
CA ILE A 148 -11.12 -2.45 1.90
C ILE A 148 -10.00 -2.54 0.87
N PHE A 149 -8.88 -1.86 1.15
CA PHE A 149 -7.62 -2.05 0.45
C PHE A 149 -6.68 -2.80 1.39
N PRO A 150 -6.55 -4.13 1.24
CA PRO A 150 -5.80 -4.98 2.15
C PRO A 150 -4.28 -4.89 1.93
N GLY A 151 -3.83 -4.22 0.87
CA GLY A 151 -2.46 -4.35 0.36
C GLY A 151 -2.11 -5.84 0.21
N ASP A 152 -0.93 -6.19 0.70
CA ASP A 152 -0.39 -7.55 0.60
C ASP A 152 -0.81 -8.49 1.73
N VAL A 153 -1.74 -8.09 2.63
CA VAL A 153 -2.41 -9.04 3.55
C VAL A 153 -3.29 -10.00 2.73
N ILE A 154 -3.93 -9.48 1.69
CA ILE A 154 -4.70 -10.24 0.70
C ILE A 154 -4.36 -9.67 -0.69
N PRO A 155 -3.22 -10.03 -1.28
CA PRO A 155 -2.72 -9.36 -2.49
C PRO A 155 -3.58 -9.66 -3.73
N SER A 156 -4.32 -10.77 -3.73
CA SER A 156 -5.23 -11.14 -4.82
C SER A 156 -6.45 -11.94 -4.35
N ARG A 157 -7.42 -12.14 -5.24
CA ARG A 157 -8.64 -12.90 -4.92
C ARG A 157 -8.36 -14.33 -4.46
N ALA A 158 -7.32 -14.97 -4.99
CA ALA A 158 -6.93 -16.32 -4.58
C ALA A 158 -6.50 -16.37 -3.09
N HIS A 159 -5.84 -15.30 -2.63
CA HIS A 159 -5.32 -15.19 -1.27
C HIS A 159 -6.40 -14.96 -0.21
N MET A 160 -7.66 -14.67 -0.59
CA MET A 160 -8.78 -14.64 0.36
C MET A 160 -8.95 -15.98 1.10
N SER A 161 -8.58 -17.10 0.47
CA SER A 161 -8.55 -18.39 1.15
C SER A 161 -7.49 -18.41 2.23
N LEU A 162 -7.83 -18.79 3.46
CA LEU A 162 -6.87 -18.83 4.57
C LEU A 162 -5.65 -19.70 4.27
N GLY A 163 -5.83 -20.82 3.56
CA GLY A 163 -4.75 -21.74 3.21
C GLY A 163 -3.80 -21.26 2.11
N TRP A 164 -4.04 -20.08 1.50
CA TRP A 164 -3.24 -19.56 0.38
C TRP A 164 -2.50 -18.29 0.83
N LEU A 165 -1.19 -18.40 1.04
CA LEU A 165 -0.31 -17.31 1.49
C LEU A 165 0.64 -16.87 0.38
N SER A 166 1.15 -15.65 0.49
CA SER A 166 2.15 -15.16 -0.44
C SER A 166 3.51 -15.77 -0.13
N ALA A 167 4.27 -16.09 -1.17
CA ALA A 167 5.68 -16.44 -0.99
C ALA A 167 6.50 -15.25 -0.47
N PHE A 168 5.99 -14.02 -0.60
CA PHE A 168 6.66 -12.81 -0.14
C PHE A 168 6.34 -12.43 1.31
N ASP A 169 5.59 -13.27 2.04
CA ASP A 169 5.31 -13.02 3.45
C ASP A 169 6.55 -13.28 4.31
N ASN A 170 6.99 -12.27 5.08
CA ASN A 170 8.09 -12.40 6.03
C ASN A 170 7.83 -13.46 7.11
N HIS A 171 6.57 -13.62 7.52
CA HIS A 171 6.18 -14.57 8.56
C HIS A 171 4.83 -15.25 8.26
N ALA A 172 4.88 -16.36 7.51
CA ALA A 172 3.71 -17.07 6.99
C ALA A 172 2.62 -17.39 8.02
N ALA A 173 2.98 -17.90 9.21
CA ALA A 173 1.98 -18.24 10.23
C ALA A 173 1.25 -16.98 10.76
N LEU A 174 1.99 -15.88 10.92
CA LEU A 174 1.44 -14.61 11.38
C LEU A 174 0.58 -13.98 10.28
N ALA A 175 1.03 -14.04 9.02
CA ALA A 175 0.24 -13.58 7.87
C ALA A 175 -1.10 -14.33 7.76
N MET A 176 -1.14 -15.63 8.07
CA MET A 176 -2.39 -16.39 8.13
C MET A 176 -3.32 -15.90 9.23
N ASP A 177 -2.80 -15.69 10.44
CA ASP A 177 -3.58 -15.23 11.60
C ASP A 177 -4.11 -13.79 11.37
N GLU A 178 -3.28 -12.90 10.83
CA GLU A 178 -3.64 -11.52 10.52
C GLU A 178 -4.66 -11.41 9.37
N LYS A 179 -4.51 -12.23 8.32
CA LYS A 179 -5.54 -12.36 7.28
C LYS A 179 -6.85 -12.88 7.86
N LYS A 180 -6.81 -13.88 8.73
CA LYS A 180 -8.00 -14.39 9.41
C LYS A 180 -8.67 -13.28 10.22
N ARG A 181 -7.90 -12.50 10.99
CA ARG A 181 -8.39 -11.34 11.72
C ARG A 181 -9.09 -10.34 10.80
N LEU A 182 -8.49 -9.98 9.66
CA LEU A 182 -9.12 -9.06 8.69
C LEU A 182 -10.47 -9.57 8.18
N LEU A 183 -10.54 -10.86 7.82
CA LEU A 183 -11.76 -11.49 7.33
C LEU A 183 -12.85 -11.56 8.42
N GLU A 184 -12.47 -11.87 9.66
CA GLU A 184 -13.39 -11.89 10.81
C GLU A 184 -13.90 -10.48 11.16
N GLU A 185 -13.04 -9.47 11.15
CA GLU A 185 -13.42 -8.06 11.41
C GLU A 185 -14.39 -7.50 10.37
N THR A 186 -14.41 -8.08 9.18
CA THR A 186 -15.23 -7.61 8.03
C THR A 186 -16.45 -8.50 7.81
N THR A 187 -16.57 -9.59 8.57
CA THR A 187 -17.75 -10.44 8.58
C THR A 187 -18.97 -9.67 9.10
N GLY A 188 -20.15 -9.90 8.50
CA GLY A 188 -21.38 -9.19 8.89
C GLY A 188 -21.57 -7.82 8.22
N SER A 189 -20.56 -7.36 7.46
CA SER A 189 -20.61 -6.13 6.67
C SER A 189 -20.53 -6.43 5.18
N SER A 190 -21.21 -5.61 4.37
CA SER A 190 -21.07 -5.64 2.92
C SER A 190 -19.75 -4.96 2.61
N CYS A 191 -18.80 -5.70 2.06
CA CYS A 191 -17.46 -5.18 1.80
C CYS A 191 -17.10 -5.29 0.33
N VAL A 192 -16.23 -4.39 -0.12
CA VAL A 192 -15.55 -4.47 -1.42
C VAL A 192 -14.05 -4.51 -1.14
N PHE A 193 -13.45 -5.67 -1.34
CA PHE A 193 -12.00 -5.83 -1.30
C PHE A 193 -11.41 -5.42 -2.65
N ILE A 194 -10.43 -4.53 -2.65
CA ILE A 194 -9.71 -4.04 -3.84
C ILE A 194 -8.28 -4.57 -3.78
N PHE A 195 -7.86 -5.33 -4.78
CA PHE A 195 -6.59 -6.05 -4.77
C PHE A 195 -5.53 -5.35 -5.61
N CYS A 196 -4.32 -5.18 -5.06
CA CYS A 196 -3.17 -4.57 -5.74
C CYS A 196 -2.49 -5.50 -6.76
N HIS A 197 -2.56 -6.83 -6.54
CA HIS A 197 -1.82 -7.82 -7.33
C HIS A 197 -2.70 -8.84 -8.05
N ASP A 198 -4.00 -8.56 -8.23
CA ASP A 198 -4.89 -9.41 -9.04
C ASP A 198 -5.08 -8.85 -10.46
N ALA A 199 -4.50 -9.52 -11.45
CA ALA A 199 -4.57 -9.11 -12.84
C ALA A 199 -5.96 -9.30 -13.50
N PHE A 200 -6.84 -10.12 -12.91
CA PHE A 200 -8.11 -10.50 -13.53
C PHE A 200 -9.32 -10.07 -12.71
N THR A 201 -9.20 -10.10 -11.39
CA THR A 201 -10.27 -9.81 -10.43
C THR A 201 -9.80 -8.68 -9.52
N PRO A 202 -9.78 -7.42 -9.98
CA PRO A 202 -9.22 -6.30 -9.22
C PRO A 202 -10.02 -5.95 -7.97
N PHE A 203 -11.27 -6.43 -7.86
CA PHE A 203 -12.05 -6.32 -6.64
C PHE A 203 -13.08 -7.44 -6.52
N VAL A 204 -13.49 -7.74 -5.29
CA VAL A 204 -14.62 -8.62 -4.98
C VAL A 204 -15.54 -8.00 -3.95
N LYS A 205 -16.84 -8.17 -4.16
CA LYS A 205 -17.87 -7.82 -3.18
C LYS A 205 -18.18 -9.05 -2.32
N THR A 206 -18.09 -8.91 -1.00
CA THR A 206 -18.56 -9.92 -0.05
C THR A 206 -19.90 -9.44 0.52
N PRO A 207 -21.00 -10.20 0.34
CA PRO A 207 -22.27 -9.83 0.94
C PRO A 207 -22.18 -9.97 2.46
N ASN A 208 -23.11 -9.32 3.19
CA ASN A 208 -23.20 -9.31 4.66
C ASN A 208 -23.08 -10.69 5.35
N ASN A 209 -23.23 -11.80 4.62
CA ASN A 209 -23.38 -13.14 5.18
C ASN A 209 -22.39 -14.20 4.66
N ASP A 210 -21.42 -13.90 3.78
CA ASP A 210 -20.54 -14.93 3.21
C ASP A 210 -19.04 -14.53 3.24
N LEU A 211 -18.31 -15.15 4.18
CA LEU A 211 -16.86 -15.42 4.12
C LEU A 211 -16.60 -16.84 4.64
#